data_AF-A0A6A6YB64-F1
#
_entry.id   AF-A0A6A6YB64-F1
#
_cell.length_a   1.000
_cell.length_b   1.000
_cell.length_c   1.000
_cell.angle_alpha   90.00
_cell.angle_beta   90.00
_cell.angle_gamma   90.00
#
_symmetry.space_group_name_H-M   'P 1'
#
loop_
_entity.id
_entity.type
_entity.pdbx_description
1 polymer ?
#
loop_
_entity_poly.entity_id
_entity_poly.type
_entity_poly.pdbx_seq_one_letter_code
_entity_poly.pdbx_strand_id
1 'polypeptide(L)'
;MSCPGRLVRERLDPIVFPDAVSAHVHTIFGGSGFGASMDYAQARSSDCSSCEIKEDLSNYWTPQLYVHAKNGFFLPVPIVNYGSDNTSGGMAVYYLQRHENSQAFPEGFRMIAGDSFKRNMTGGLNAKAITYSCYGTKFEDEWDGNKQPFVLSNGDAAGYGMHGDFVNGWDVDVLQNAATHCNANSGKISDCAYLTTYTIAKNHACRLPPIVDVVVDGWVDALPGYNPVTYGPEPAKPIPCAQKALSPPKQEFVDLTNSKRWEYVGCGVDNYFTRTFTGKTTAGDDMTVEKCVDFCNAAGFSYAGLEYRRECYCDNTLPEDKAPKQGIMGYCILQCAGNSKEFCGGGAALSIYRKCTAAACQNAVFDVAALNRTAPTPIVGGSIASRVPSS
;
A
#
# COMPACT_ATOMS: atom_id res chain seq x y z
N MET A 1 9.50 -14.01 -1.11
CA MET A 1 8.58 -13.13 -1.85
C MET A 1 8.94 -11.69 -1.57
N SER A 2 9.14 -10.87 -2.59
CA SER A 2 9.27 -9.42 -2.51
C SER A 2 7.90 -8.74 -2.58
N CYS A 3 7.78 -7.62 -1.88
CA CYS A 3 6.70 -6.66 -2.00
C CYS A 3 7.24 -5.32 -2.48
N PRO A 4 7.37 -5.13 -3.81
CA PRO A 4 7.99 -3.93 -4.35
C PRO A 4 7.20 -2.68 -4.01
N GLY A 5 5.87 -2.77 -3.93
CA GLY A 5 4.98 -1.66 -3.59
C GLY A 5 4.58 -1.66 -2.11
N ARG A 6 4.22 -0.48 -1.60
CA ARG A 6 3.52 -0.27 -0.33
C ARG A 6 2.03 -0.07 -0.62
N LEU A 7 1.16 -0.86 0.03
CA LEU A 7 -0.28 -0.74 -0.16
C LEU A 7 -0.80 0.58 0.40
N VAL A 8 -0.53 0.84 1.67
CA VAL A 8 -0.94 2.07 2.36
C VAL A 8 -0.07 2.24 3.62
N ARG A 9 0.04 3.47 4.10
CA ARG A 9 0.58 3.79 5.43
C ARG A 9 -0.51 4.53 6.16
N GLU A 10 -0.99 3.99 7.27
CA GLU A 10 -2.10 4.58 8.03
C GLU A 10 -2.20 3.97 9.42
N ARG A 11 -3.19 4.42 10.20
CA ARG A 11 -3.47 3.92 11.55
C ARG A 11 -4.60 2.90 11.54
N LEU A 12 -4.40 1.79 10.85
CA LEU A 12 -5.32 0.66 10.87
C LEU A 12 -4.62 -0.60 11.35
N ASP A 13 -5.38 -1.43 12.06
CA ASP A 13 -4.96 -2.74 12.55
C ASP A 13 -6.21 -3.60 12.77
N PRO A 14 -6.62 -4.39 11.77
CA PRO A 14 -7.81 -5.22 11.87
C PRO A 14 -7.69 -6.39 12.84
N ILE A 15 -6.50 -6.65 13.41
CA ILE A 15 -6.31 -7.70 14.41
C ILE A 15 -6.55 -7.13 15.81
N VAL A 16 -5.92 -6.00 16.14
CA VAL A 16 -5.97 -5.41 17.49
C VAL A 16 -7.09 -4.38 17.65
N PHE A 17 -7.39 -3.63 16.59
CA PHE A 17 -8.36 -2.54 16.58
C PHE A 17 -9.39 -2.69 15.45
N PRO A 18 -10.17 -3.80 15.43
CA PRO A 18 -11.19 -3.99 14.40
C PRO A 18 -12.19 -2.84 14.42
N ASP A 19 -12.54 -2.33 13.22
CA ASP A 19 -13.47 -1.22 13.00
C ASP A 19 -13.08 0.10 13.68
N ALA A 20 -11.81 0.24 14.10
CA ALA A 20 -11.32 1.39 14.84
C ALA A 20 -9.96 1.87 14.34
N VAL A 21 -9.62 3.09 14.73
CA VAL A 21 -8.28 3.66 14.47
C VAL A 21 -7.27 3.01 15.41
N SER A 22 -6.21 2.46 14.84
CA SER A 22 -5.11 1.84 15.59
C SER A 22 -4.33 2.84 16.44
N ALA A 23 -3.76 2.37 17.55
CA ALA A 23 -2.96 3.17 18.48
C ALA A 23 -1.77 3.88 17.80
N HIS A 24 -1.20 3.31 16.74
CA HIS A 24 -0.04 3.87 16.04
C HIS A 24 -0.12 3.63 14.53
N VAL A 25 0.84 4.21 13.79
CA VAL A 25 0.90 4.13 12.33
C VAL A 25 1.57 2.83 11.90
N HIS A 26 0.97 2.13 10.96
CA HIS A 26 1.54 0.97 10.30
C HIS A 26 1.91 1.29 8.86
N THR A 27 2.93 0.59 8.35
CA THR A 27 3.11 0.46 6.91
C THR A 27 2.66 -0.91 6.47
N ILE A 28 1.70 -0.92 5.55
CA ILE A 28 0.95 -2.10 5.15
C ILE A 28 1.30 -2.50 3.72
N PHE A 29 1.37 -3.82 3.52
CA PHE A 29 1.68 -4.50 2.27
C PHE A 29 0.66 -5.61 2.00
N GLY A 30 0.57 -6.04 0.75
CA GLY A 30 -0.23 -7.19 0.35
C GLY A 30 -1.48 -6.83 -0.45
N GLY A 31 -2.53 -7.61 -0.27
CA GLY A 31 -3.78 -7.52 -1.04
C GLY A 31 -4.59 -6.24 -0.81
N SER A 32 -5.27 -5.77 -1.85
CA SER A 32 -6.14 -4.58 -1.80
C SER A 32 -7.45 -4.75 -1.01
N GLY A 33 -7.73 -5.94 -0.48
CA GLY A 33 -8.83 -6.22 0.44
C GLY A 33 -8.55 -5.78 1.88
N PHE A 34 -7.41 -5.14 2.15
CA PHE A 34 -7.11 -4.56 3.45
C PHE A 34 -8.15 -3.51 3.86
N GLY A 35 -8.59 -3.57 5.11
CA GLY A 35 -9.57 -2.65 5.67
C GLY A 35 -9.64 -2.78 7.20
N ALA A 36 -10.40 -1.90 7.84
CA ALA A 36 -10.48 -1.81 9.30
C ALA A 36 -11.02 -3.09 9.97
N SER A 37 -11.74 -3.94 9.24
CA SER A 37 -12.34 -5.19 9.74
C SER A 37 -12.05 -6.40 8.86
N MET A 38 -10.88 -6.43 8.20
CA MET A 38 -10.61 -7.46 7.19
C MET A 38 -10.68 -8.89 7.72
N ASP A 39 -11.29 -9.79 6.95
CA ASP A 39 -11.25 -11.23 7.16
C ASP A 39 -10.62 -11.96 5.97
N TYR A 40 -10.62 -13.29 6.02
CA TYR A 40 -10.07 -14.13 4.95
C TYR A 40 -10.80 -13.90 3.61
N ALA A 41 -12.13 -13.80 3.64
CA ALA A 41 -12.92 -13.59 2.42
C ALA A 41 -12.63 -12.23 1.79
N GLN A 42 -12.49 -11.18 2.62
CA GLN A 42 -12.10 -9.86 2.16
C GLN A 42 -10.68 -9.86 1.60
N ALA A 43 -9.71 -10.50 2.27
CA ALA A 43 -8.36 -10.68 1.75
C ALA A 43 -8.36 -11.38 0.37
N ARG A 44 -9.10 -12.49 0.22
CA ARG A 44 -9.24 -13.23 -1.04
C ARG A 44 -9.99 -12.48 -2.14
N SER A 45 -10.74 -11.44 -1.80
CA SER A 45 -11.44 -10.57 -2.76
C SER A 45 -10.57 -9.46 -3.36
N SER A 46 -9.29 -9.38 -2.98
CA SER A 46 -8.35 -8.36 -3.46
C SER A 46 -8.20 -8.35 -4.99
N ASP A 47 -8.30 -7.17 -5.61
CA ASP A 47 -8.14 -6.97 -7.07
C ASP A 47 -6.67 -6.85 -7.51
N CYS A 48 -5.78 -6.58 -6.56
CA CYS A 48 -4.33 -6.51 -6.74
C CYS A 48 -3.60 -6.81 -5.44
N SER A 49 -2.27 -6.98 -5.53
CA SER A 49 -1.38 -7.05 -4.38
C SER A 49 -0.18 -6.14 -4.57
N SER A 50 0.29 -5.53 -3.50
CA SER A 50 1.59 -4.83 -3.47
C SER A 50 2.78 -5.81 -3.43
N CYS A 51 2.50 -7.12 -3.37
CA CYS A 51 3.45 -8.23 -3.35
C CYS A 51 3.47 -9.04 -4.65
N GLU A 52 4.61 -9.62 -4.99
CA GLU A 52 4.84 -10.17 -6.33
C GLU A 52 4.01 -11.41 -6.68
N ILE A 53 3.68 -12.28 -5.72
CA ILE A 53 2.93 -13.52 -5.97
C ILE A 53 1.43 -13.21 -6.09
N LYS A 54 0.78 -13.66 -7.15
CA LYS A 54 -0.65 -13.36 -7.39
C LYS A 54 -1.58 -14.16 -6.49
N GLU A 55 -1.19 -15.38 -6.14
CA GLU A 55 -1.99 -16.30 -5.34
C GLU A 55 -1.94 -15.93 -3.84
N ASP A 56 -0.98 -15.09 -3.44
CA ASP A 56 -0.87 -14.51 -2.10
C ASP A 56 -1.55 -13.14 -2.02
N LEU A 57 -2.80 -13.14 -1.53
CA LEU A 57 -3.56 -11.93 -1.24
C LEU A 57 -3.58 -11.61 0.26
N SER A 58 -2.62 -12.15 1.01
CA SER A 58 -2.45 -11.85 2.43
C SER A 58 -2.08 -10.39 2.65
N ASN A 59 -2.23 -9.93 3.89
CA ASN A 59 -1.74 -8.63 4.31
C ASN A 59 -0.72 -8.75 5.43
N TYR A 60 0.29 -7.88 5.34
CA TYR A 60 1.41 -7.82 6.26
C TYR A 60 1.64 -6.38 6.66
N TRP A 61 1.87 -6.12 7.94
CA TRP A 61 2.22 -4.78 8.37
C TRP A 61 3.15 -4.78 9.57
N THR A 62 3.81 -3.64 9.74
CA THR A 62 4.71 -3.36 10.85
C THR A 62 4.56 -1.89 11.27
N PRO A 63 4.93 -1.52 12.50
CA PRO A 63 5.01 -0.13 12.92
C PRO A 63 5.90 0.69 11.99
N GLN A 64 5.41 1.86 11.55
CA GLN A 64 6.20 2.77 10.74
C GLN A 64 7.42 3.30 11.53
N LEU A 65 8.60 3.19 10.94
CA LEU A 65 9.83 3.77 11.48
C LEU A 65 9.94 5.26 11.11
N TYR A 66 10.26 6.11 12.08
CA TYR A 66 10.55 7.52 11.87
C TYR A 66 11.99 7.81 12.24
N VAL A 67 12.60 8.80 11.59
CA VAL A 67 13.76 9.49 12.16
C VAL A 67 13.22 10.66 12.99
N HIS A 68 13.62 10.75 14.25
CA HIS A 68 13.42 11.92 15.09
C HIS A 68 14.61 12.84 14.86
N ALA A 69 14.43 13.79 13.95
CA ALA A 69 15.51 14.62 13.46
C ALA A 69 15.96 15.65 14.50
N LYS A 70 17.17 16.19 14.34
CA LYS A 70 17.76 17.20 15.23
C LYS A 70 16.94 18.49 15.34
N ASN A 71 16.10 18.76 14.33
CA ASN A 71 15.16 19.89 14.35
C ASN A 71 13.92 19.65 15.25
N GLY A 72 13.79 18.48 15.86
CA GLY A 72 12.68 18.10 16.75
C GLY A 72 11.45 17.53 16.04
N PHE A 73 11.45 17.47 14.71
CA PHE A 73 10.37 16.88 13.93
C PHE A 73 10.67 15.41 13.59
N PHE A 74 9.63 14.68 13.23
CA PHE A 74 9.72 13.31 12.76
C PHE A 74 9.55 13.27 11.24
N LEU A 75 10.39 12.47 10.58
CA LEU A 75 10.26 12.16 9.17
C LEU A 75 10.14 10.64 9.02
N PRO A 76 9.10 10.12 8.32
CA PRO A 76 8.96 8.69 8.16
C PRO A 76 10.10 8.17 7.28
N VAL A 77 10.80 7.14 7.76
CA VAL A 77 11.83 6.46 7.01
C VAL A 77 11.18 5.79 5.79
N PRO A 78 11.61 6.11 4.55
CA PRO A 78 11.13 5.44 3.36
C PRO A 78 11.54 3.97 3.39
N ILE A 79 10.60 3.08 3.10
CA ILE A 79 10.91 1.68 2.79
C ILE A 79 11.19 1.66 1.29
N VAL A 80 12.39 1.21 0.93
CA VAL A 80 12.89 1.19 -0.45
C VAL A 80 13.36 -0.21 -0.81
N ASN A 81 13.19 -0.61 -2.08
CA ASN A 81 13.86 -1.78 -2.62
C ASN A 81 15.37 -1.52 -2.73
N TYR A 82 16.18 -2.53 -2.40
CA TYR A 82 17.64 -2.48 -2.52
C TYR A 82 18.06 -2.01 -3.92
N GLY A 83 18.88 -0.96 -3.99
CA GLY A 83 19.37 -0.38 -5.25
C GLY A 83 18.41 0.61 -5.94
N SER A 84 17.30 1.00 -5.30
CA SER A 84 16.42 2.05 -5.82
C SER A 84 16.16 3.12 -4.75
N ASP A 85 16.38 4.38 -5.09
CA ASP A 85 16.21 5.54 -4.21
C ASP A 85 14.78 6.10 -4.21
N ASN A 86 13.92 5.62 -5.12
CA ASN A 86 12.63 6.23 -5.42
C ASN A 86 11.45 5.23 -5.46
N THR A 87 11.58 4.07 -4.82
CA THR A 87 10.49 3.09 -4.72
C THR A 87 9.76 3.25 -3.39
N SER A 88 8.42 3.29 -3.43
CA SER A 88 7.59 3.13 -2.23
C SER A 88 7.32 1.65 -1.99
N GLY A 89 8.16 0.97 -1.20
CA GLY A 89 8.00 -0.43 -0.82
C GLY A 89 9.33 -1.15 -0.63
N GLY A 90 9.36 -2.48 -0.64
CA GLY A 90 10.61 -3.25 -0.43
C GLY A 90 10.63 -4.09 0.84
N MET A 91 9.46 -4.59 1.24
CA MET A 91 9.39 -5.67 2.22
C MET A 91 9.69 -7.01 1.54
N ALA A 92 10.40 -7.91 2.23
CA ALA A 92 10.56 -9.29 1.81
C ALA A 92 9.92 -10.24 2.84
N VAL A 93 9.08 -11.15 2.37
CA VAL A 93 8.43 -12.20 3.17
C VAL A 93 9.02 -13.55 2.80
N TYR A 94 9.45 -14.31 3.81
CA TYR A 94 10.03 -15.63 3.64
C TYR A 94 9.14 -16.70 4.26
N TYR A 95 8.69 -17.63 3.42
CA TYR A 95 8.00 -18.85 3.83
C TYR A 95 9.05 -19.95 3.94
N LEU A 96 9.55 -20.18 5.15
CA LEU A 96 10.64 -21.12 5.40
C LEU A 96 10.07 -22.48 5.81
N GLN A 97 10.20 -23.47 4.94
CA GLN A 97 9.89 -24.87 5.24
C GLN A 97 10.95 -25.43 6.19
N ARG A 98 10.78 -25.22 7.50
CA ARG A 98 11.75 -25.66 8.52
C ARG A 98 11.57 -27.13 8.93
N HIS A 99 10.47 -27.75 8.54
CA HIS A 99 10.13 -29.13 8.89
C HIS A 99 9.53 -29.86 7.68
N GLU A 100 9.74 -31.18 7.63
CA GLU A 100 9.04 -32.08 6.73
C GLU A 100 7.53 -32.04 7.02
N ASN A 101 6.70 -32.11 5.98
CA ASN A 101 5.23 -32.04 6.07
C ASN A 101 4.68 -30.69 6.58
N SER A 102 5.25 -29.58 6.09
CA SER A 102 4.71 -28.24 6.36
C SER A 102 3.27 -28.12 5.87
N GLN A 103 2.39 -27.59 6.72
CA GLN A 103 0.99 -27.34 6.39
C GLN A 103 0.80 -25.88 5.96
N ALA A 104 -0.05 -25.66 4.96
CA ALA A 104 -0.52 -24.34 4.60
C ALA A 104 -1.25 -23.68 5.78
N PHE A 105 -1.20 -22.35 5.84
CA PHE A 105 -2.00 -21.61 6.81
C PHE A 105 -3.49 -21.84 6.53
N PRO A 106 -4.29 -22.19 7.55
CA PRO A 106 -5.72 -22.39 7.35
C PRO A 106 -6.42 -21.05 7.05
N GLU A 107 -7.63 -21.14 6.50
CA GLU A 107 -8.51 -19.98 6.36
C GLU A 107 -8.70 -19.26 7.70
N GLY A 108 -8.70 -17.92 7.67
CA GLY A 108 -8.87 -17.12 8.87
C GLY A 108 -7.66 -17.09 9.81
N PHE A 109 -6.53 -17.72 9.47
CA PHE A 109 -5.30 -17.60 10.26
C PHE A 109 -4.84 -16.13 10.33
N ARG A 110 -4.57 -15.67 11.56
CA ARG A 110 -4.05 -14.35 11.87
C ARG A 110 -2.94 -14.46 12.90
N MET A 111 -1.94 -13.58 12.82
CA MET A 111 -0.79 -13.63 13.70
C MET A 111 -0.30 -12.22 14.01
N ILE A 112 0.14 -12.03 15.26
CA ILE A 112 1.03 -10.94 15.66
C ILE A 112 2.29 -11.58 16.24
N ALA A 113 3.45 -11.15 15.76
CA ALA A 113 4.74 -11.58 16.27
C ALA A 113 5.51 -10.37 16.78
N GLY A 114 5.80 -10.33 18.09
CA GLY A 114 6.44 -9.20 18.76
C GLY A 114 5.63 -8.73 19.96
N ASP A 115 5.97 -7.55 20.50
CA ASP A 115 5.25 -6.93 21.62
C ASP A 115 5.44 -5.41 21.55
N SER A 116 4.36 -4.69 21.24
CA SER A 116 4.38 -3.24 21.03
C SER A 116 4.76 -2.43 22.27
N PHE A 117 4.66 -3.01 23.48
CA PHE A 117 4.99 -2.35 24.72
C PHE A 117 6.45 -2.52 25.12
N LYS A 118 7.19 -3.48 24.54
CA LYS A 118 8.57 -3.74 24.98
C LYS A 118 9.54 -2.63 24.60
N ARG A 119 10.51 -2.42 25.50
CA ARG A 119 11.64 -1.48 25.33
C ARG A 119 12.99 -2.11 25.68
N ASN A 120 13.03 -3.43 25.82
CA ASN A 120 14.26 -4.19 26.11
C ASN A 120 14.18 -5.63 25.56
N MET A 121 15.33 -6.31 25.52
CA MET A 121 15.47 -7.69 24.99
C MET A 121 14.97 -8.81 25.94
N THR A 122 14.42 -8.48 27.11
CA THR A 122 14.04 -9.51 28.10
C THR A 122 12.74 -10.21 27.71
N GLY A 123 12.47 -11.42 28.24
CA GLY A 123 11.14 -12.03 28.19
C GLY A 123 10.79 -12.84 26.93
N GLY A 124 11.65 -13.79 26.53
CA GLY A 124 11.23 -14.92 25.67
C GLY A 124 11.29 -14.69 24.15
N LEU A 125 10.61 -15.57 23.40
CA LEU A 125 10.66 -15.63 21.92
C LEU A 125 10.25 -14.31 21.23
N ASN A 126 9.29 -13.58 21.81
CA ASN A 126 8.82 -12.31 21.24
C ASN A 126 9.93 -11.26 21.13
N ALA A 127 10.92 -11.27 22.04
CA ALA A 127 12.07 -10.39 21.98
C ALA A 127 13.16 -10.86 20.98
N LYS A 128 13.12 -12.14 20.57
CA LYS A 128 14.05 -12.74 19.59
C LYS A 128 13.52 -12.70 18.16
N ALA A 129 12.24 -12.40 17.98
CA ALA A 129 11.59 -12.33 16.68
C ALA A 129 12.00 -11.08 15.87
N ILE A 130 12.81 -10.19 16.45
CA ILE A 130 13.03 -8.83 15.97
C ILE A 130 14.52 -8.53 15.98
N THR A 131 15.02 -8.12 14.82
CA THR A 131 16.39 -7.64 14.65
C THR A 131 16.37 -6.41 13.76
N TYR A 132 17.06 -5.37 14.19
CA TYR A 132 17.33 -4.19 13.37
C TYR A 132 18.81 -4.12 13.03
N SER A 133 19.08 -3.65 11.82
CA SER A 133 20.43 -3.34 11.40
C SER A 133 20.35 -2.10 10.52
N CYS A 134 21.10 -1.07 10.91
CA CYS A 134 21.18 0.17 10.15
C CYS A 134 22.20 -0.02 9.04
N TYR A 135 21.79 0.22 7.80
CA TYR A 135 22.65 0.18 6.62
C TYR A 135 22.48 1.48 5.83
N GLY A 136 23.60 1.98 5.29
CA GLY A 136 23.63 3.18 4.45
C GLY A 136 23.77 4.48 5.23
N THR A 137 23.86 5.59 4.48
CA THR A 137 24.33 6.89 5.00
C THR A 137 23.25 7.99 5.02
N LYS A 138 22.03 7.68 4.56
CA LYS A 138 20.95 8.68 4.29
C LYS A 138 20.59 9.56 5.48
N PHE A 139 20.77 9.07 6.70
CA PHE A 139 20.46 9.80 7.94
C PHE A 139 21.69 9.93 8.86
N GLU A 140 22.90 9.84 8.33
CA GLU A 140 24.14 9.99 9.13
C GLU A 140 24.18 11.30 9.91
N ASP A 141 23.73 12.39 9.28
CA ASP A 141 23.69 13.72 9.91
C ASP A 141 22.71 13.82 11.09
N GLU A 142 21.79 12.86 11.25
CA GLU A 142 20.82 12.84 12.34
C GLU A 142 21.34 12.11 13.58
N TRP A 143 22.46 11.37 13.48
CA TRP A 143 23.07 10.71 14.64
C TRP A 143 23.66 11.73 15.62
N ASP A 144 23.58 11.41 16.92
CA ASP A 144 24.19 12.16 18.01
C ASP A 144 25.20 11.27 18.75
N GLY A 145 26.44 11.25 18.25
CA GLY A 145 27.46 10.29 18.68
C GLY A 145 26.98 8.85 18.45
N ASN A 146 26.89 8.06 19.54
CA ASN A 146 26.41 6.68 19.49
C ASN A 146 24.88 6.55 19.64
N LYS A 147 24.15 7.67 19.73
CA LYS A 147 22.70 7.67 19.87
C LYS A 147 22.05 7.67 18.49
N GLN A 148 21.38 6.57 18.19
CA GLN A 148 20.60 6.37 16.98
C GLN A 148 19.32 7.25 16.98
N PRO A 149 18.89 7.82 15.84
CA PRO A 149 17.79 8.79 15.78
C PRO A 149 16.41 8.17 15.47
N PHE A 150 16.33 6.86 15.28
CA PHE A 150 15.11 6.19 14.84
C PHE A 150 14.15 5.87 15.98
N VAL A 151 12.85 6.03 15.71
CA VAL A 151 11.76 5.78 16.64
C VAL A 151 10.62 5.10 15.88
N LEU A 152 10.08 4.02 16.43
CA LEU A 152 8.87 3.38 15.88
C LEU A 152 7.64 4.23 16.21
N SER A 153 6.61 4.13 15.37
CA SER A 153 5.38 4.92 15.48
C SER A 153 4.62 4.73 16.80
N ASN A 154 4.86 3.63 17.52
CA ASN A 154 4.37 3.39 18.88
C ASN A 154 5.22 4.04 19.98
N GLY A 155 6.12 4.96 19.60
CA GLY A 155 6.98 5.71 20.51
C GLY A 155 8.22 4.97 20.99
N ASP A 156 8.55 3.81 20.41
CA ASP A 156 9.72 3.05 20.82
C ASP A 156 11.02 3.55 20.17
N ALA A 157 11.93 4.07 20.99
CA ALA A 157 13.30 4.45 20.57
C ALA A 157 14.37 3.39 20.91
N ALA A 158 13.97 2.26 21.49
CA ALA A 158 14.84 1.13 21.81
C ALA A 158 14.81 0.03 20.74
N GLY A 159 13.75 -0.04 19.93
CA GLY A 159 13.57 -0.98 18.81
C GLY A 159 12.92 -2.32 19.19
N TYR A 160 12.63 -2.56 20.47
CA TYR A 160 12.05 -3.81 20.96
C TYR A 160 10.52 -3.88 20.91
N GLY A 161 9.88 -2.74 20.63
CA GLY A 161 8.44 -2.55 20.45
C GLY A 161 7.96 -2.86 19.02
N MET A 162 8.85 -3.32 18.16
CA MET A 162 8.48 -3.78 16.83
C MET A 162 7.55 -4.98 16.93
N HIS A 163 6.78 -5.18 15.88
CA HIS A 163 6.00 -6.39 15.66
C HIS A 163 5.71 -6.51 14.17
N GLY A 164 5.41 -7.73 13.76
CA GLY A 164 4.87 -8.03 12.45
C GLY A 164 3.50 -8.67 12.60
N ASP A 165 2.59 -8.21 11.78
CA ASP A 165 1.21 -8.63 11.76
C ASP A 165 0.89 -9.30 10.44
N PHE A 166 0.00 -10.28 10.49
CA PHE A 166 -0.35 -11.08 9.33
C PHE A 166 -1.82 -11.48 9.37
N VAL A 167 -2.51 -11.26 8.26
CA VAL A 167 -3.80 -11.89 7.96
C VAL A 167 -3.61 -12.74 6.72
N ASN A 168 -3.93 -14.04 6.84
CA ASN A 168 -3.85 -14.97 5.74
C ASN A 168 -4.83 -14.57 4.63
N GLY A 169 -4.31 -14.49 3.41
CA GLY A 169 -5.07 -14.34 2.17
C GLY A 169 -4.50 -15.25 1.08
N TRP A 170 -3.75 -16.30 1.43
CA TRP A 170 -3.39 -17.35 0.50
C TRP A 170 -4.61 -18.16 0.08
N ASP A 171 -4.61 -18.58 -1.17
CA ASP A 171 -5.36 -19.79 -1.54
C ASP A 171 -4.70 -20.98 -0.81
N VAL A 172 -5.45 -21.62 0.09
CA VAL A 172 -4.91 -22.65 0.99
C VAL A 172 -4.37 -23.84 0.20
N ASP A 173 -5.07 -24.25 -0.86
CA ASP A 173 -4.68 -25.39 -1.69
C ASP A 173 -3.44 -25.04 -2.52
N VAL A 174 -3.38 -23.83 -3.09
CA VAL A 174 -2.17 -23.39 -3.82
C VAL A 174 -0.98 -23.31 -2.88
N LEU A 175 -1.12 -22.73 -1.69
CA LEU A 175 -0.03 -22.64 -0.72
C LEU A 175 0.43 -24.04 -0.29
N GLN A 176 -0.49 -24.98 -0.09
CA GLN A 176 -0.14 -26.36 0.25
C GLN A 176 0.61 -27.05 -0.89
N ASN A 177 0.16 -26.86 -2.13
CA ASN A 177 0.85 -27.41 -3.31
C ASN A 177 2.24 -26.81 -3.49
N ALA A 178 2.38 -25.48 -3.32
CA ALA A 178 3.67 -24.81 -3.38
C ALA A 178 4.61 -25.32 -2.27
N ALA A 179 4.11 -25.46 -1.03
CA ALA A 179 4.88 -25.98 0.09
C ALA A 179 5.33 -27.44 -0.13
N THR A 180 4.52 -28.27 -0.79
CA THR A 180 4.85 -29.68 -1.05
C THR A 180 5.80 -29.85 -2.23
N HIS A 181 5.62 -29.07 -3.30
CA HIS A 181 6.22 -29.36 -4.60
C HIS A 181 7.31 -28.38 -5.03
N CYS A 182 7.37 -27.18 -4.45
CA CYS A 182 8.32 -26.14 -4.87
C CYS A 182 9.58 -26.13 -4.03
N ASN A 183 10.33 -27.22 -4.12
CA ASN A 183 11.50 -27.50 -3.26
C ASN A 183 12.83 -27.23 -3.96
N ALA A 184 12.82 -26.38 -5.00
CA ALA A 184 14.01 -26.01 -5.74
C ALA A 184 14.92 -25.12 -4.87
N ASN A 185 16.19 -25.51 -4.72
CA ASN A 185 17.20 -24.75 -3.96
C ASN A 185 17.67 -23.46 -4.67
N SER A 186 17.05 -23.09 -5.81
CA SER A 186 17.43 -21.91 -6.59
C SER A 186 17.03 -20.59 -5.92
N GLY A 187 16.04 -20.63 -5.01
CA GLY A 187 15.42 -19.44 -4.43
C GLY A 187 14.60 -18.61 -5.44
N LYS A 188 14.35 -19.14 -6.65
CA LYS A 188 13.60 -18.45 -7.69
C LYS A 188 12.14 -18.86 -7.69
N ILE A 189 11.24 -17.88 -7.62
CA ILE A 189 9.79 -18.13 -7.67
C ILE A 189 9.36 -18.72 -9.01
N SER A 190 10.05 -18.36 -10.11
CA SER A 190 9.78 -18.90 -11.44
C SER A 190 9.89 -20.42 -11.57
N ASP A 191 10.60 -21.06 -10.63
CA ASP A 191 10.80 -22.51 -10.64
C ASP A 191 9.61 -23.25 -10.02
N CYS A 192 8.68 -22.52 -9.39
CA CYS A 192 7.46 -23.06 -8.79
C CYS A 192 6.27 -22.88 -9.73
N ALA A 193 5.83 -23.96 -10.38
CA ALA A 193 4.72 -23.92 -11.35
C ALA A 193 3.36 -23.51 -10.76
N TYR A 194 3.22 -23.55 -9.43
CA TYR A 194 2.00 -23.17 -8.71
C TYR A 194 1.89 -21.67 -8.43
N LEU A 195 2.96 -20.91 -8.66
CA LEU A 195 3.02 -19.50 -8.32
C LEU A 195 3.21 -18.67 -9.58
N THR A 196 2.37 -17.66 -9.75
CA THR A 196 2.53 -16.66 -10.81
C THR A 196 2.82 -15.30 -10.21
N THR A 197 3.46 -14.42 -10.99
CA THR A 197 3.90 -13.11 -10.48
C THR A 197 3.28 -11.93 -11.20
N TYR A 198 3.03 -10.86 -10.45
CA TYR A 198 2.80 -9.52 -10.98
C TYR A 198 4.11 -8.91 -11.47
N THR A 199 3.98 -7.91 -12.35
CA THR A 199 5.12 -7.04 -12.67
C THR A 199 5.33 -6.05 -11.52
N ILE A 200 6.56 -5.59 -11.33
CA ILE A 200 6.91 -4.57 -10.32
C ILE A 200 6.02 -3.32 -10.43
N ALA A 201 5.75 -2.86 -11.65
CA ALA A 201 4.85 -1.72 -11.88
C ALA A 201 3.43 -1.98 -11.35
N LYS A 202 2.88 -3.18 -11.55
CA LYS A 202 1.56 -3.55 -11.01
C LYS A 202 1.57 -3.59 -9.47
N ASN A 203 2.66 -4.04 -8.86
CA ASN A 203 2.79 -4.01 -7.41
C ASN A 203 2.87 -2.59 -6.85
N HIS A 204 3.61 -1.69 -7.50
CA HIS A 204 3.64 -0.27 -7.11
C HIS A 204 2.30 0.44 -7.29
N ALA A 205 1.54 0.05 -8.31
CA ALA A 205 0.21 0.60 -8.56
C ALA A 205 -0.87 0.06 -7.61
N CYS A 206 -0.62 -1.06 -6.92
CA CYS A 206 -1.56 -1.57 -5.93
C CYS A 206 -1.47 -0.76 -4.63
N ARG A 207 -2.26 0.31 -4.57
CA ARG A 207 -2.31 1.23 -3.43
C ARG A 207 -3.75 1.51 -3.05
N LEU A 208 -3.96 1.68 -1.75
CA LEU A 208 -5.22 2.12 -1.19
C LEU A 208 -5.09 3.54 -0.63
N PRO A 209 -6.15 4.36 -0.75
CA PRO A 209 -6.22 5.62 -0.04
C PRO A 209 -6.35 5.37 1.47
N PRO A 210 -5.70 6.17 2.33
CA PRO A 210 -5.91 6.08 3.78
C PRO A 210 -7.35 6.48 4.14
N ILE A 211 -7.90 5.80 5.15
CA ILE A 211 -9.24 6.08 5.71
C ILE A 211 -9.17 6.62 7.14
N VAL A 212 -7.99 7.09 7.54
CA VAL A 212 -7.77 7.83 8.78
C VAL A 212 -7.13 9.16 8.41
N ASP A 213 -7.86 10.24 8.65
CA ASP A 213 -7.41 11.61 8.35
C ASP A 213 -6.26 12.03 9.29
N VAL A 214 -5.05 11.59 9.02
CA VAL A 214 -3.86 11.89 9.80
C VAL A 214 -2.69 12.06 8.83
N VAL A 215 -1.86 13.06 9.07
CA VAL A 215 -0.61 13.22 8.31
C VAL A 215 0.36 12.13 8.73
N VAL A 216 0.70 11.25 7.80
CA VAL A 216 1.59 10.09 8.04
C VAL A 216 2.78 10.06 7.07
N ASP A 217 2.80 10.96 6.10
CA ASP A 217 3.89 11.17 5.15
C ASP A 217 4.41 12.62 5.30
N GLY A 218 5.69 12.83 5.01
CA GLY A 218 6.36 14.12 5.22
C GLY A 218 6.72 14.40 6.69
N TRP A 219 7.05 15.66 6.99
CA TRP A 219 7.43 16.09 8.33
C TRP A 219 6.21 16.17 9.25
N VAL A 220 6.31 15.58 10.44
CA VAL A 220 5.29 15.68 11.50
C VAL A 220 5.93 16.16 12.80
N ASP A 221 5.19 16.94 13.58
CA ASP A 221 5.61 17.54 14.85
C ASP A 221 5.58 16.53 16.02
N ALA A 222 4.71 15.54 15.94
CA ALA A 222 4.61 14.44 16.89
C ALA A 222 4.26 13.12 16.18
N LEU A 223 4.63 12.00 16.80
CA LEU A 223 4.20 10.69 16.33
C LEU A 223 2.67 10.58 16.40
N PRO A 224 1.99 10.23 15.30
CA PRO A 224 0.54 10.15 15.31
C PRO A 224 0.00 9.11 16.30
N GLY A 225 -1.11 9.43 16.95
CA GLY A 225 -1.74 8.54 17.94
C GLY A 225 -1.30 8.78 19.39
N TYR A 226 -0.72 9.95 19.69
CA TYR A 226 -0.27 10.31 21.05
C TYR A 226 0.79 9.34 21.60
N ASN A 227 1.75 8.99 20.75
CA ASN A 227 2.83 8.06 21.07
C ASN A 227 4.09 8.85 21.47
N PRO A 228 4.32 9.19 22.75
CA PRO A 228 5.55 9.86 23.15
C PRO A 228 6.76 8.95 22.95
N VAL A 229 7.92 9.56 22.70
CA VAL A 229 9.18 8.82 22.59
C VAL A 229 9.57 8.24 23.95
N THR A 230 9.87 6.95 23.98
CA THR A 230 10.25 6.19 25.17
C THR A 230 11.46 5.31 24.86
N TYR A 231 12.43 5.28 25.78
CA TYR A 231 13.72 4.60 25.60
C TYR A 231 13.86 3.30 26.39
N GLY A 232 12.89 3.00 27.27
CA GLY A 232 12.96 1.85 28.17
C GLY A 232 13.90 2.05 29.38
N PRO A 233 14.28 0.96 30.07
CA PRO A 233 13.96 -0.44 29.74
C PRO A 233 12.52 -0.83 30.10
N GLU A 234 11.81 -0.02 30.87
CA GLU A 234 10.45 -0.31 31.29
C GLU A 234 9.49 -0.40 30.10
N PRO A 235 8.47 -1.28 30.14
CA PRO A 235 7.44 -1.32 29.13
C PRO A 235 6.75 0.04 28.95
N ALA A 236 6.33 0.33 27.73
CA ALA A 236 5.57 1.52 27.41
C ALA A 236 4.26 1.56 28.20
N LYS A 237 3.91 2.75 28.67
CA LYS A 237 2.65 3.00 29.36
C LYS A 237 1.67 3.62 28.35
N PRO A 238 0.51 3.01 28.08
CA PRO A 238 -0.52 3.62 27.25
C PRO A 238 -0.89 4.99 27.80
N ILE A 239 -0.94 6.00 26.94
CA ILE A 239 -1.43 7.33 27.29
C ILE A 239 -2.86 7.46 26.78
N PRO A 240 -3.82 7.89 27.61
CA PRO A 240 -5.17 8.17 27.15
C PRO A 240 -5.15 9.18 26.00
N CYS A 241 -5.79 8.82 24.89
CA CYS A 241 -5.95 9.69 23.74
C CYS A 241 -7.40 9.68 23.26
N ALA A 242 -7.85 10.82 22.73
CA ALA A 242 -9.11 10.87 22.00
C ALA A 242 -8.96 10.02 20.74
N GLN A 243 -9.75 8.95 20.64
CA GLN A 243 -9.77 8.13 19.44
C GLN A 243 -10.37 8.94 18.29
N LYS A 244 -9.64 9.00 17.17
CA LYS A 244 -10.18 9.56 15.94
C LYS A 244 -11.15 8.54 15.34
N ALA A 245 -12.25 9.01 14.76
CA ALA A 245 -13.12 8.15 13.95
C ALA A 245 -12.47 7.85 12.60
N LEU A 246 -12.87 6.75 11.97
CA LEU A 246 -12.57 6.51 10.56
C LEU A 246 -13.16 7.65 9.72
N SER A 247 -12.42 8.07 8.70
CA SER A 247 -12.85 9.09 7.74
C SER A 247 -13.17 8.46 6.40
N PRO A 248 -13.92 9.14 5.52
CA PRO A 248 -13.96 8.77 4.12
C PRO A 248 -12.54 8.66 3.53
N PRO A 249 -12.34 7.84 2.48
CA PRO A 249 -11.03 7.66 1.90
C PRO A 249 -10.49 8.97 1.36
N LYS A 250 -9.21 9.21 1.60
CA LYS A 250 -8.54 10.40 1.08
C LYS A 250 -8.56 10.40 -0.45
N GLN A 251 -9.01 11.51 -1.02
CA GLN A 251 -9.00 11.74 -2.46
C GLN A 251 -7.74 12.53 -2.83
N GLU A 252 -7.00 12.07 -3.84
CA GLU A 252 -5.74 12.70 -4.30
C GLU A 252 -5.85 13.17 -5.75
N PHE A 253 -6.80 14.07 -6.00
CA PHE A 253 -7.00 14.72 -7.30
C PHE A 253 -7.42 16.18 -7.13
N VAL A 254 -7.28 16.96 -8.20
CA VAL A 254 -7.78 18.34 -8.27
C VAL A 254 -9.17 18.33 -8.87
N ASP A 255 -10.16 18.89 -8.17
CA ASP A 255 -11.53 18.95 -8.70
C ASP A 255 -11.69 20.06 -9.75
N LEU A 256 -11.79 19.64 -11.01
CA LEU A 256 -11.97 20.53 -12.17
C LEU A 256 -13.38 20.47 -12.77
N THR A 257 -14.31 19.77 -12.11
CA THR A 257 -15.65 19.48 -12.64
C THR A 257 -16.45 20.75 -12.88
N ASN A 258 -16.38 21.71 -11.94
CA ASN A 258 -17.09 22.98 -12.02
C ASN A 258 -16.31 24.05 -12.78
N SER A 259 -14.99 24.12 -12.59
CA SER A 259 -14.15 25.19 -13.12
C SER A 259 -13.81 25.01 -14.60
N LYS A 260 -13.58 23.77 -15.05
CA LYS A 260 -13.13 23.47 -16.42
C LYS A 260 -14.02 22.48 -17.18
N ARG A 261 -14.98 21.82 -16.51
CA ARG A 261 -15.77 20.71 -17.08
C ARG A 261 -14.90 19.50 -17.47
N TRP A 262 -13.95 19.18 -16.60
CA TRP A 262 -13.13 17.97 -16.67
C TRP A 262 -13.27 17.19 -15.37
N GLU A 263 -13.34 15.87 -15.49
CA GLU A 263 -13.41 14.96 -14.36
C GLU A 263 -12.12 14.14 -14.25
N TYR A 264 -11.71 13.87 -13.02
CA TYR A 264 -10.64 12.92 -12.73
C TYR A 264 -11.15 11.50 -13.00
N VAL A 265 -10.43 10.75 -13.83
CA VAL A 265 -10.79 9.36 -14.19
C VAL A 265 -10.09 8.36 -13.26
N GLY A 266 -8.94 8.73 -12.71
CA GLY A 266 -8.13 7.86 -11.86
C GLY A 266 -6.65 7.82 -12.28
N CYS A 267 -5.90 6.95 -11.63
CA CYS A 267 -4.51 6.69 -11.97
C CYS A 267 -4.37 5.51 -12.95
N GLY A 268 -4.01 5.81 -14.19
CA GLY A 268 -3.77 4.82 -15.23
C GLY A 268 -2.32 4.38 -15.29
N VAL A 269 -2.05 3.31 -16.03
CA VAL A 269 -0.69 2.82 -16.29
C VAL A 269 -0.13 3.52 -17.52
N ASP A 270 1.17 3.79 -17.54
CA ASP A 270 1.91 4.20 -18.73
C ASP A 270 3.13 3.30 -18.97
N ASN A 271 3.71 3.36 -20.16
CA ASN A 271 4.93 2.68 -20.49
C ASN A 271 5.70 3.48 -21.53
N TYR A 272 6.97 3.78 -21.26
CA TYR A 272 7.81 4.54 -22.18
C TYR A 272 7.84 4.00 -23.61
N PHE A 273 7.91 2.67 -23.77
CA PHE A 273 7.94 2.00 -25.08
C PHE A 273 6.56 1.88 -25.73
N THR A 274 5.51 1.89 -24.92
CA THR A 274 4.12 1.78 -25.37
C THR A 274 3.28 2.80 -24.61
N ARG A 275 3.41 4.08 -24.97
CA ARG A 275 2.72 5.19 -24.29
C ARG A 275 1.21 5.01 -24.32
N THR A 276 0.53 5.43 -23.26
CA THR A 276 -0.92 5.40 -23.12
C THR A 276 -1.57 6.48 -23.97
N PHE A 277 -1.01 7.68 -23.92
CA PHE A 277 -1.43 8.82 -24.74
C PHE A 277 -0.33 9.18 -25.73
N THR A 278 -0.71 9.25 -27.01
CA THR A 278 0.20 9.41 -28.16
C THR A 278 -0.05 10.69 -28.95
N GLY A 279 -1.02 11.50 -28.53
CA GLY A 279 -1.30 12.81 -29.10
C GLY A 279 -0.28 13.87 -28.71
N LYS A 280 -0.74 15.10 -28.48
CA LYS A 280 0.15 16.24 -28.19
C LYS A 280 0.73 16.14 -26.77
N THR A 281 1.98 16.55 -26.60
CA THR A 281 2.67 16.52 -25.30
C THR A 281 3.38 17.84 -24.99
N THR A 282 3.62 18.10 -23.70
CA THR A 282 4.46 19.20 -23.21
C THR A 282 5.05 18.84 -21.84
N ALA A 283 6.11 19.54 -21.43
CA ALA A 283 6.70 19.37 -20.10
C ALA A 283 7.25 20.70 -19.58
N GLY A 284 7.19 20.91 -18.26
CA GLY A 284 7.66 22.15 -17.62
C GLY A 284 7.74 22.03 -16.11
N ASP A 285 8.69 22.74 -15.49
CA ASP A 285 8.87 22.73 -14.03
C ASP A 285 7.80 23.55 -13.28
N ASP A 286 6.92 24.22 -14.04
CA ASP A 286 5.73 24.91 -13.55
C ASP A 286 4.43 24.14 -13.87
N MET A 287 4.53 22.82 -14.11
CA MET A 287 3.37 21.98 -14.42
C MET A 287 2.41 21.89 -13.23
N THR A 288 1.12 22.10 -13.50
CA THR A 288 -0.02 21.83 -12.60
C THR A 288 -1.07 21.02 -13.35
N VAL A 289 -2.05 20.47 -12.63
CA VAL A 289 -3.18 19.74 -13.24
C VAL A 289 -3.94 20.64 -14.21
N GLU A 290 -4.25 21.87 -13.79
CA GLU A 290 -4.97 22.86 -14.61
C GLU A 290 -4.22 23.16 -15.90
N LYS A 291 -2.89 23.34 -15.80
CA LYS A 291 -2.05 23.68 -16.95
C LYS A 291 -2.07 22.57 -18.00
N CYS A 292 -2.00 21.31 -17.57
CA CYS A 292 -2.08 20.19 -18.50
C CYS A 292 -3.46 20.08 -19.16
N VAL A 293 -4.53 20.20 -18.37
CA VAL A 293 -5.91 20.16 -18.88
C VAL A 293 -6.16 21.29 -19.88
N ASP A 294 -5.70 22.52 -19.59
CA ASP A 294 -5.84 23.67 -20.50
C ASP A 294 -5.08 23.45 -21.81
N PHE A 295 -3.86 22.91 -21.72
CA PHE A 295 -3.05 22.57 -22.89
C PHE A 295 -3.75 21.55 -23.80
N CYS A 296 -4.27 20.45 -23.24
CA CYS A 296 -4.96 19.42 -24.01
C CYS A 296 -6.29 19.93 -24.59
N ASN A 297 -7.06 20.68 -23.80
CA ASN A 297 -8.33 21.25 -24.24
C ASN A 297 -8.13 22.25 -25.39
N ALA A 298 -7.13 23.14 -25.30
CA ALA A 298 -6.80 24.11 -26.36
C ALA A 298 -6.30 23.42 -27.64
N ALA A 299 -5.69 22.24 -27.51
CA ALA A 299 -5.27 21.41 -28.64
C ALA A 299 -6.39 20.50 -29.19
N GLY A 300 -7.60 20.56 -28.65
CA GLY A 300 -8.77 19.82 -29.15
C GLY A 300 -8.86 18.36 -28.68
N PHE A 301 -8.13 17.97 -27.62
CA PHE A 301 -8.15 16.63 -27.06
C PHE A 301 -9.17 16.47 -25.93
N SER A 302 -9.70 15.25 -25.75
CA SER A 302 -10.68 14.92 -24.71
C SER A 302 -10.09 14.28 -23.45
N TYR A 303 -8.82 13.87 -23.49
CA TYR A 303 -8.06 13.35 -22.36
C TYR A 303 -6.77 14.14 -22.12
N ALA A 304 -6.42 14.25 -20.85
CA ALA A 304 -5.17 14.82 -20.35
C ALA A 304 -4.60 13.85 -19.31
N GLY A 305 -3.32 13.53 -19.42
CA GLY A 305 -2.60 12.65 -18.53
C GLY A 305 -1.33 13.31 -18.04
N LEU A 306 -1.15 13.38 -16.72
CA LEU A 306 0.05 13.93 -16.11
C LEU A 306 0.96 12.80 -15.64
N GLU A 307 2.25 12.90 -15.97
CA GLU A 307 3.28 11.93 -15.57
C GLU A 307 4.48 12.64 -14.95
N TYR A 308 5.16 11.93 -14.06
CA TYR A 308 6.50 12.27 -13.57
C TYR A 308 6.67 13.74 -13.13
N ARG A 309 5.65 14.29 -12.44
CA ARG A 309 5.60 15.65 -11.86
C ARG A 309 5.47 16.80 -12.86
N ARG A 310 6.04 16.65 -14.06
CA ARG A 310 6.28 17.76 -15.00
C ARG A 310 5.73 17.53 -16.40
N GLU A 311 5.31 16.32 -16.72
CA GLU A 311 4.96 15.90 -18.07
C GLU A 311 3.44 15.90 -18.25
N CYS A 312 2.99 16.29 -19.45
CA CYS A 312 1.60 16.34 -19.83
C CYS A 312 1.41 15.69 -21.21
N TYR A 313 0.45 14.78 -21.29
CA TYR A 313 0.12 14.01 -22.47
C TYR A 313 -1.37 14.15 -22.79
N CYS A 314 -1.70 14.29 -24.08
CA CYS A 314 -3.08 14.44 -24.53
C CYS A 314 -3.45 13.29 -25.47
N ASP A 315 -4.71 12.86 -25.42
CA ASP A 315 -5.28 11.93 -26.40
C ASP A 315 -6.80 12.10 -26.48
N ASN A 316 -7.43 11.39 -27.41
CA ASN A 316 -8.88 11.31 -27.54
C ASN A 316 -9.44 9.95 -27.11
N THR A 317 -8.58 8.98 -26.82
CA THR A 317 -8.96 7.64 -26.38
C THR A 317 -8.14 7.24 -25.15
N LEU A 318 -8.72 6.38 -24.32
CA LEU A 318 -8.05 5.72 -23.21
C LEU A 318 -8.11 4.21 -23.45
N PRO A 319 -6.98 3.53 -23.71
CA PRO A 319 -6.94 2.08 -23.84
C PRO A 319 -7.44 1.38 -22.56
N GLU A 320 -8.32 0.39 -22.70
CA GLU A 320 -8.94 -0.31 -21.58
C GLU A 320 -7.91 -1.02 -20.68
N ASP A 321 -6.86 -1.60 -21.28
CA ASP A 321 -5.78 -2.29 -20.58
C ASP A 321 -4.87 -1.35 -19.75
N LYS A 322 -5.00 -0.03 -19.97
CA LYS A 322 -4.25 1.03 -19.28
C LYS A 322 -5.11 1.94 -18.42
N ALA A 323 -6.43 1.72 -18.44
CA ALA A 323 -7.38 2.51 -17.69
C ALA A 323 -7.21 2.29 -16.17
N PRO A 324 -7.54 3.31 -15.34
CA PRO A 324 -7.56 3.17 -13.90
C PRO A 324 -8.53 2.07 -13.44
N LYS A 325 -8.19 1.37 -12.36
CA LYS A 325 -9.10 0.45 -11.68
C LYS A 325 -9.83 1.17 -10.55
N GLN A 326 -11.15 1.03 -10.48
CA GLN A 326 -11.91 1.59 -9.36
C GLN A 326 -11.46 1.02 -8.02
N GLY A 327 -11.45 1.86 -6.98
CA GLY A 327 -10.99 1.49 -5.64
C GLY A 327 -9.46 1.39 -5.49
N ILE A 328 -8.70 1.44 -6.59
CA ILE A 328 -7.23 1.37 -6.58
C ILE A 328 -6.66 2.74 -6.88
N MET A 329 -5.87 3.25 -5.95
CA MET A 329 -5.28 4.58 -6.01
C MET A 329 -4.21 4.71 -7.10
N GLY A 330 -3.53 3.61 -7.45
CA GLY A 330 -2.45 3.62 -8.43
C GLY A 330 -1.17 4.28 -7.89
N TYR A 331 -0.17 4.44 -8.76
CA TYR A 331 1.12 5.04 -8.40
C TYR A 331 1.21 6.55 -8.71
N CYS A 332 0.06 7.24 -8.74
CA CYS A 332 -0.03 8.67 -9.05
C CYS A 332 0.25 9.57 -7.84
N ILE A 333 1.39 9.33 -7.19
CA ILE A 333 1.72 9.91 -5.89
C ILE A 333 2.80 11.00 -5.99
N LEU A 334 3.28 11.31 -7.19
CA LEU A 334 4.31 12.32 -7.37
C LEU A 334 3.67 13.70 -7.44
N GLN A 335 4.09 14.57 -6.53
CA GLN A 335 3.61 15.95 -6.47
C GLN A 335 4.05 16.73 -7.71
N CYS A 336 3.15 17.55 -8.25
CA CYS A 336 3.39 18.41 -9.40
C CYS A 336 4.58 19.36 -9.17
N ALA A 337 5.36 19.59 -10.23
CA ALA A 337 6.52 20.47 -10.16
C ALA A 337 6.13 21.94 -9.90
N GLY A 338 5.02 22.40 -10.48
CA GLY A 338 4.51 23.75 -10.31
C GLY A 338 3.66 23.96 -9.06
N ASN A 339 3.16 22.88 -8.44
CA ASN A 339 2.37 22.95 -7.20
C ASN A 339 2.50 21.66 -6.38
N SER A 340 3.24 21.71 -5.28
CA SER A 340 3.47 20.54 -4.43
C SER A 340 2.23 20.01 -3.70
N LYS A 341 1.10 20.72 -3.79
CA LYS A 341 -0.20 20.29 -3.22
C LYS A 341 -1.03 19.44 -4.18
N GLU A 342 -0.61 19.35 -5.44
CA GLU A 342 -1.30 18.57 -6.49
C GLU A 342 -0.48 17.34 -6.87
N PHE A 343 -1.13 16.35 -7.47
CA PHE A 343 -0.50 15.12 -7.93
C PHE A 343 -0.48 15.04 -9.45
N CYS A 344 0.71 14.81 -10.01
CA CYS A 344 0.99 14.81 -11.45
C CYS A 344 1.62 13.47 -11.86
N GLY A 345 0.89 12.38 -11.59
CA GLY A 345 1.27 11.03 -12.00
C GLY A 345 2.36 10.38 -11.15
N GLY A 346 3.04 9.42 -11.76
CA GLY A 346 4.09 8.60 -11.18
C GLY A 346 5.10 8.19 -12.23
N GLY A 347 6.08 7.36 -11.86
CA GLY A 347 6.86 6.65 -12.87
C GLY A 347 5.99 5.58 -13.51
N ALA A 348 5.79 5.62 -14.82
CA ALA A 348 4.93 4.69 -15.56
C ALA A 348 3.45 4.73 -15.11
N ALA A 349 2.97 5.90 -14.66
CA ALA A 349 1.60 6.08 -14.17
C ALA A 349 1.07 7.49 -14.47
N LEU A 350 -0.13 7.56 -15.06
CA LEU A 350 -0.77 8.82 -15.48
C LEU A 350 -1.91 9.20 -14.55
N SER A 351 -1.89 10.43 -14.03
CA SER A 351 -3.10 11.05 -13.47
C SER A 351 -3.99 11.49 -14.62
N ILE A 352 -5.10 10.77 -14.85
CA ILE A 352 -5.92 10.95 -16.05
C ILE A 352 -7.13 11.81 -15.73
N TYR A 353 -7.34 12.83 -16.55
CA TYR A 353 -8.53 13.67 -16.58
C TYR A 353 -9.19 13.55 -17.95
N ARG A 354 -10.52 13.65 -17.95
CA ARG A 354 -11.35 13.57 -19.15
C ARG A 354 -12.31 14.74 -19.22
N LYS A 355 -12.50 15.27 -20.42
CA LYS A 355 -13.55 16.25 -20.70
C LYS A 355 -14.93 15.63 -20.53
N CYS A 356 -15.80 16.28 -19.77
CA CYS A 356 -17.14 15.74 -19.53
C CYS A 356 -17.98 15.78 -20.81
N THR A 357 -18.57 14.66 -21.17
CA THR A 357 -19.55 14.55 -22.26
C THR A 357 -20.99 14.58 -21.76
N ALA A 358 -21.20 14.31 -20.47
CA ALA A 358 -22.49 14.33 -19.81
C ALA A 358 -22.84 15.72 -19.24
N ALA A 359 -24.12 15.92 -18.91
CA ALA A 359 -24.60 17.14 -18.24
C ALA A 359 -23.93 17.33 -16.87
N ALA A 360 -23.65 16.25 -16.14
CA ALA A 360 -22.88 16.25 -14.89
C ALA A 360 -21.48 15.65 -15.12
N CYS A 361 -20.47 16.31 -14.55
CA CYS A 361 -19.10 15.80 -14.44
C CYS A 361 -18.96 15.06 -13.11
N GLN A 362 -18.30 13.90 -13.08
CA GLN A 362 -18.11 13.16 -11.84
C GLN A 362 -16.68 12.62 -11.74
N ASN A 363 -15.94 13.09 -10.74
CA ASN A 363 -14.64 12.54 -10.42
C ASN A 363 -14.77 11.08 -9.96
N ALA A 364 -13.80 10.26 -10.36
CA ALA A 364 -13.56 8.97 -9.74
C ALA A 364 -13.20 9.21 -8.27
N VAL A 365 -14.09 8.75 -7.38
CA VAL A 365 -13.88 8.80 -5.93
C VAL A 365 -13.58 7.41 -5.40
N PHE A 366 -12.70 7.35 -4.40
CA PHE A 366 -12.53 6.14 -3.61
C PHE A 366 -13.62 6.07 -2.54
N ASP A 367 -14.48 5.06 -2.59
CA ASP A 367 -15.60 4.86 -1.66
C ASP A 367 -15.39 3.61 -0.80
N VAL A 368 -15.53 3.76 0.53
CA VAL A 368 -15.44 2.65 1.51
C VAL A 368 -16.51 1.60 1.26
N ALA A 369 -17.72 1.99 0.81
CA ALA A 369 -18.79 1.04 0.51
C ALA A 369 -18.45 0.12 -0.67
N ALA A 370 -17.59 0.57 -1.58
CA ALA A 370 -17.05 -0.23 -2.68
C ALA A 370 -15.86 -1.12 -2.27
N LEU A 371 -15.23 -0.85 -1.12
CA LEU A 371 -14.19 -1.70 -0.51
C LEU A 371 -14.77 -2.72 0.48
N ASN A 372 -15.94 -2.42 1.06
CA ASN A 372 -16.76 -3.32 1.87
C ASN A 372 -17.69 -4.19 0.99
N ARG A 373 -17.23 -4.63 -0.20
CA ARG A 373 -17.98 -5.63 -0.98
C ARG A 373 -18.15 -6.85 -0.10
N THR A 374 -19.35 -7.02 0.47
CA THR A 374 -19.82 -8.30 0.97
C THR A 374 -19.55 -9.32 -0.14
N ALA A 375 -18.90 -10.42 0.24
CA ALA A 375 -18.64 -11.54 -0.65
C ALA A 375 -19.88 -11.83 -1.52
N PRO A 376 -19.71 -12.19 -2.80
CA PRO A 376 -20.85 -12.63 -3.60
C PRO A 376 -21.59 -13.70 -2.81
N THR A 377 -22.89 -13.48 -2.58
CA THR A 377 -23.78 -14.49 -2.00
C THR A 377 -23.48 -15.82 -2.67
N PRO A 378 -23.20 -16.90 -1.92
CA PRO A 378 -22.92 -18.19 -2.54
C PRO A 378 -24.06 -18.50 -3.49
N ILE A 379 -23.72 -18.75 -4.76
CA ILE A 379 -24.69 -19.25 -5.72
C ILE A 379 -25.20 -20.55 -5.11
N VAL A 380 -26.44 -20.55 -4.62
CA VAL A 380 -27.15 -21.76 -4.23
C VAL A 380 -27.38 -22.54 -5.52
N GLY A 381 -26.37 -23.31 -5.91
CA GLY A 381 -26.42 -24.27 -6.98
C GLY A 381 -27.43 -25.34 -6.60
N GLY A 382 -28.51 -25.39 -7.36
CA GLY A 382 -29.61 -26.32 -7.17
C GLY A 382 -29.15 -27.77 -7.05
N SER A 383 -29.87 -28.49 -6.19
CA SER A 383 -29.96 -29.95 -6.07
C SER A 383 -29.48 -30.70 -7.31
N ILE A 384 -28.25 -31.23 -7.25
CA ILE A 384 -27.84 -32.34 -8.10
C ILE A 384 -28.25 -33.61 -7.37
N ALA A 385 -29.34 -34.23 -7.81
CA ALA A 385 -29.82 -35.49 -7.27
C ALA A 385 -28.78 -36.59 -7.52
N SER A 386 -28.28 -37.20 -6.44
CA SER A 386 -27.44 -38.38 -6.51
C SER A 386 -28.26 -39.57 -7.04
N ARG A 387 -27.94 -40.06 -8.25
CA ARG A 387 -28.26 -41.43 -8.65
C ARG A 387 -27.02 -42.28 -8.49
N VAL A 388 -27.02 -43.09 -7.44
CA VAL A 388 -26.18 -44.28 -7.31
C VAL A 388 -26.77 -45.37 -8.21
N PRO A 389 -26.02 -45.99 -9.13
CA PRO A 389 -26.38 -47.29 -9.66
C PRO A 389 -25.80 -48.38 -8.76
N SER A 390 -26.69 -49.20 -8.22
CA SER A 390 -26.39 -50.50 -7.64
C SER A 390 -26.14 -51.53 -8.74
N SER A 391 -24.93 -52.10 -8.80
CA SER A 391 -24.63 -53.54 -9.01
C SER A 391 -23.15 -53.70 -9.31
#